data_AF-A0AAV2GC24-F1
#
_entry.id   AF-A0AAV2GC24-F1
#
_cell.length_a   1.000
_cell.length_b   1.000
_cell.length_c   1.000
_cell.angle_alpha   90.00
_cell.angle_beta   90.00
_cell.angle_gamma   90.00
#
_symmetry.space_group_name_H-M   'P 1'
#
loop_
_entity.id
_entity.type
_entity.pdbx_description
1 polymer ?
#
loop_
_entity_poly.entity_id
_entity_poly.type
_entity_poly.pdbx_seq_one_letter_code
_entity_poly.pdbx_strand_id
1 'polypeptide(L)'
;MYVDTEAELKSIPKPIKFFKFWTQHPKFDELLEEAWRSNVTLHPLIRVSLKLKNLKNLLRKLNIEEFSDLSERVKEKEREVNDIQQQVLSAPTTNLFEEERKLGLELKILMDVAKTFYKQKSRENWLKTGDMNSAFFHRAVRVKQKRN
;
A
#
# COMPACT_ATOMS: atom_id res chain seq x y z
N MET A 1 -24.01 36.61 -21.32
CA MET A 1 -23.95 35.31 -22.01
C MET A 1 -22.90 34.48 -21.30
N TYR A 2 -23.33 33.63 -20.36
CA TYR A 2 -22.48 32.65 -19.70
C TYR A 2 -22.17 31.56 -20.72
N VAL A 3 -20.89 31.32 -21.02
CA VAL A 3 -20.47 30.12 -21.74
C VAL A 3 -19.81 29.25 -20.69
N ASP A 4 -20.63 28.39 -20.07
CA ASP A 4 -20.15 27.31 -19.21
C ASP A 4 -19.20 26.45 -20.02
N THR A 5 -17.91 26.57 -19.70
CA THR A 5 -16.83 25.70 -20.16
C THR A 5 -16.49 24.72 -19.05
N GLU A 6 -17.51 24.08 -18.45
CA GLU A 6 -17.32 22.81 -17.75
C GLU A 6 -17.18 21.71 -18.80
N ALA A 7 -16.04 21.70 -19.49
CA ALA A 7 -15.57 20.50 -20.13
C ALA A 7 -15.38 19.47 -19.02
N GLU A 8 -16.27 18.48 -18.93
CA GLU A 8 -16.11 17.31 -18.08
C GLU A 8 -14.70 16.74 -18.27
N LEU A 9 -13.81 17.02 -17.31
CA LEU A 9 -12.50 16.41 -17.25
C LEU A 9 -12.70 14.91 -17.00
N LYS A 10 -12.87 14.15 -18.08
CA LYS A 10 -12.88 12.69 -18.05
C LYS A 10 -11.68 12.24 -17.22
N SER A 11 -11.96 11.66 -16.06
CA SER A 11 -10.97 11.17 -15.10
C SER A 11 -9.92 10.32 -15.81
N ILE A 12 -8.75 10.89 -16.05
CA ILE A 12 -7.63 10.19 -16.68
C ILE A 12 -7.29 9.02 -15.75
N PRO A 13 -7.33 7.76 -16.23
CA PRO A 13 -7.10 6.60 -15.38
C PRO A 13 -5.72 6.70 -14.74
N LYS A 14 -5.71 6.76 -13.40
CA LYS A 14 -4.53 7.10 -12.59
C LYS A 14 -3.32 6.25 -13.02
N PRO A 15 -2.17 6.88 -13.36
CA PRO A 15 -0.94 6.15 -13.60
C PRO A 15 -0.52 5.46 -12.30
N ILE A 16 -0.10 4.21 -12.41
CA ILE A 16 0.44 3.48 -11.26
C ILE A 16 1.88 3.93 -11.07
N LYS A 17 2.23 4.21 -9.83
CA LYS A 17 3.63 4.34 -9.42
C LYS A 17 4.14 2.98 -9.01
N PHE A 18 5.33 2.65 -9.50
CA PHE A 18 6.01 1.42 -9.12
C PHE A 18 6.45 1.51 -7.67
N PHE A 19 6.06 0.54 -6.84
CA PHE A 19 6.51 0.49 -5.46
C PHE A 19 7.76 -0.40 -5.35
N LYS A 20 8.78 0.10 -4.66
CA LYS A 20 10.02 -0.66 -4.41
C LYS A 20 9.77 -1.97 -3.67
N PHE A 21 8.75 -2.04 -2.80
CA PHE A 21 8.45 -3.28 -2.09
C PHE A 21 7.97 -4.40 -3.02
N TRP A 22 7.46 -4.07 -4.23
CA TRP A 22 7.11 -5.09 -5.21
C TRP A 22 8.32 -5.92 -5.62
N THR A 23 9.50 -5.32 -5.82
CA THR A 23 10.71 -6.09 -6.17
C THR A 23 11.24 -6.96 -5.03
N GLN A 24 10.75 -6.75 -3.81
CA GLN A 24 11.13 -7.55 -2.65
C GLN A 24 10.15 -8.71 -2.40
N HIS A 25 9.04 -8.74 -3.15
CA HIS A 25 8.03 -9.75 -3.00
C HIS A 25 8.48 -11.05 -3.68
N PRO A 26 8.40 -12.23 -3.03
CA PRO A 26 8.87 -13.49 -3.60
C PRO A 26 8.23 -13.84 -4.96
N LYS A 27 6.94 -13.50 -5.13
CA LYS A 27 6.19 -13.72 -6.39
C LYS A 27 6.48 -12.70 -7.49
N PHE A 28 7.34 -11.70 -7.26
CA PHE A 28 7.56 -10.64 -8.24
C PHE A 28 8.20 -11.15 -9.53
N ASP A 29 9.21 -12.00 -9.40
CA ASP A 29 9.93 -12.55 -10.57
C ASP A 29 9.01 -13.46 -11.40
N GLU A 30 8.17 -14.25 -10.74
CA GLU A 30 7.14 -15.08 -11.40
C GLU A 30 6.14 -14.22 -12.19
N LEU A 31 5.63 -13.13 -11.58
CA LEU A 31 4.70 -12.21 -12.26
C LEU A 31 5.37 -11.44 -13.40
N LEU A 32 6.67 -11.13 -13.26
CA LEU A 32 7.44 -10.48 -14.31
C LEU A 32 7.59 -11.40 -15.51
N GLU A 33 7.96 -12.67 -15.27
CA GLU A 33 8.03 -13.68 -16.33
C GLU A 33 6.68 -13.89 -17.01
N GLU A 34 5.59 -14.01 -16.24
CA GLU A 34 4.23 -14.15 -16.77
C GLU A 34 3.87 -12.98 -17.69
N ALA A 35 4.15 -11.74 -17.27
CA ALA A 35 3.93 -10.55 -18.09
C ALA A 35 4.79 -10.56 -19.37
N TRP A 36 6.03 -11.08 -19.29
CA TRP A 36 6.99 -11.09 -20.40
C TRP A 36 6.85 -12.23 -21.39
N ARG A 37 6.18 -13.34 -21.01
CA ARG A 37 5.92 -14.51 -21.87
C ARG A 37 5.00 -14.21 -23.05
N SER A 38 4.23 -13.12 -23.01
CA SER A 38 3.38 -12.72 -24.13
C SER A 38 4.21 -12.39 -25.39
N ASN A 39 4.20 -13.29 -26.37
CA ASN A 39 4.86 -13.09 -27.66
C ASN A 39 3.86 -12.49 -28.63
N VAL A 40 3.80 -11.16 -28.66
CA VAL A 40 2.89 -10.44 -29.55
C VAL A 40 3.67 -9.93 -30.76
N THR A 41 3.26 -10.36 -31.95
CA THR A 41 3.82 -9.94 -33.24
C THR A 41 3.34 -8.52 -33.54
N LEU A 42 3.95 -7.55 -32.87
CA LEU A 42 3.68 -6.12 -33.02
C LEU A 42 4.98 -5.33 -33.04
N HIS A 43 4.89 -4.06 -33.44
CA HIS A 43 6.00 -3.12 -33.37
C HIS A 43 6.64 -3.13 -31.96
N PRO A 44 7.98 -3.13 -31.84
CA PRO A 44 8.68 -3.31 -30.56
C PRO A 44 8.22 -2.38 -29.43
N LEU A 45 7.95 -1.10 -29.74
CA LEU A 45 7.45 -0.13 -28.76
C LEU A 45 6.05 -0.48 -28.23
N ILE A 46 5.16 -0.94 -29.10
CA ILE A 46 3.80 -1.36 -28.73
C ILE A 46 3.88 -2.62 -27.87
N ARG A 47 4.74 -3.57 -28.24
CA ARG A 47 4.98 -4.80 -27.49
C ARG A 47 5.46 -4.50 -26.07
N VAL A 48 6.44 -3.62 -25.90
CA VAL A 48 6.91 -3.20 -24.57
C VAL A 48 5.79 -2.51 -23.78
N SER A 49 5.02 -1.62 -24.41
CA SER A 49 3.92 -0.92 -23.75
C SER A 49 2.84 -1.88 -23.23
N LEU A 50 2.55 -2.95 -23.97
CA LEU A 50 1.55 -3.95 -23.61
C LEU A 50 2.05 -4.83 -22.46
N LYS A 51 3.32 -5.26 -22.50
CA LYS A 51 3.95 -6.00 -21.39
C LYS A 51 3.95 -5.19 -20.10
N LEU A 52 4.29 -3.91 -20.17
CA LEU A 52 4.21 -3.00 -19.02
C LEU A 52 2.78 -2.80 -18.51
N LYS A 53 1.78 -2.72 -19.41
CA LYS A 53 0.36 -2.66 -19.03
C LYS A 53 -0.10 -3.96 -18.35
N ASN A 54 0.35 -5.12 -18.81
CA ASN A 54 0.03 -6.41 -18.20
C ASN A 54 0.66 -6.54 -16.81
N LEU A 55 1.96 -6.24 -16.69
CA LEU A 55 2.66 -6.20 -15.41
C LEU A 55 1.98 -5.23 -14.43
N LYS A 56 1.58 -4.05 -14.90
CA LYS A 56 0.82 -3.08 -14.11
C LYS A 56 -0.47 -3.67 -13.52
N ASN A 57 -1.20 -4.50 -14.27
CA ASN A 57 -2.43 -5.12 -13.81
C ASN A 57 -2.15 -6.26 -12.81
N LEU A 58 -1.13 -7.08 -13.06
CA LEU A 58 -0.69 -8.12 -12.14
C LEU A 58 -0.25 -7.53 -10.79
N LEU A 59 0.54 -6.46 -10.82
CA LEU A 59 0.97 -5.74 -9.61
C LEU A 59 -0.19 -5.08 -8.86
N ARG A 60 -1.24 -4.62 -9.56
CA ARG A 60 -2.47 -4.18 -8.88
C ARG A 60 -3.14 -5.31 -8.13
N LYS A 61 -3.29 -6.47 -8.77
CA LYS A 61 -3.92 -7.63 -8.16
C LYS A 61 -3.13 -8.08 -6.94
N LEU A 62 -1.82 -8.24 -7.07
CA LEU A 62 -0.94 -8.56 -5.94
C LEU A 62 -1.06 -7.54 -4.80
N ASN A 63 -1.10 -6.24 -5.14
CA ASN A 63 -1.24 -5.20 -4.13
C ASN A 63 -2.62 -5.20 -3.44
N ILE A 64 -3.66 -5.67 -4.11
CA ILE A 64 -4.97 -5.88 -3.49
C ILE A 64 -4.90 -7.15 -2.64
N GLU A 65 -4.51 -8.29 -3.19
CA GLU A 65 -4.51 -9.59 -2.49
C GLU A 65 -3.64 -9.61 -1.23
N GLU A 66 -2.43 -9.04 -1.28
CA GLU A 66 -1.52 -9.06 -0.13
C GLU A 66 -1.81 -7.96 0.90
N PHE A 67 -2.41 -6.84 0.48
CA PHE A 67 -2.55 -5.65 1.34
C PHE A 67 -4.00 -5.17 1.56
N SER A 68 -5.01 -5.80 0.95
CA SER A 68 -6.42 -5.60 1.32
C SER A 68 -6.67 -6.14 2.72
N ASP A 69 -6.06 -7.28 3.02
CA ASP A 69 -6.21 -8.04 4.25
C ASP A 69 -5.25 -7.56 5.36
N LEU A 70 -4.28 -6.68 5.07
CA LEU A 70 -3.31 -6.26 6.10
C LEU A 70 -3.98 -5.62 7.32
N SER A 71 -5.05 -4.84 7.11
CA SER A 71 -5.82 -4.27 8.23
C SER A 71 -6.61 -5.31 9.00
N GLU A 72 -7.04 -6.39 8.34
CA GLU A 72 -7.82 -7.46 8.93
C GLU A 72 -6.91 -8.46 9.67
N ARG A 73 -5.77 -8.84 9.08
CA ARG A 73 -4.68 -9.57 9.76
C ARG A 73 -4.18 -8.86 11.02
N VAL A 74 -4.03 -7.52 11.00
CA VAL A 74 -3.66 -6.76 12.21
C VAL A 74 -4.75 -6.90 13.27
N LYS A 75 -6.03 -6.73 12.92
CA LYS A 75 -7.15 -6.90 13.85
C LYS A 75 -7.27 -8.32 14.40
N GLU A 76 -7.01 -9.32 13.57
CA GLU A 76 -7.03 -10.72 13.96
C GLU A 76 -5.91 -11.02 14.96
N LYS A 77 -4.68 -10.58 14.68
CA LYS A 77 -3.57 -10.71 15.63
C LYS A 77 -3.76 -9.89 16.91
N GLU A 78 -4.41 -8.73 16.84
CA GLU A 78 -4.81 -7.98 18.05
C GLU A 78 -5.82 -8.76 18.90
N ARG A 79 -6.77 -9.47 18.26
CA ARG A 79 -7.70 -10.34 18.98
C ARG A 79 -7.00 -11.52 19.64
N GLU A 80 -6.11 -12.22 18.93
CA GLU A 80 -5.31 -13.32 19.49
C GLU A 80 -4.49 -12.86 20.72
N VAL A 81 -3.84 -11.69 20.64
CA VAL A 81 -3.08 -11.12 21.76
C VAL A 81 -4.00 -10.73 22.93
N ASN A 82 -5.20 -10.22 22.67
CA ASN A 82 -6.15 -9.91 23.73
C ASN A 82 -6.67 -11.18 24.42
N ASP A 83 -6.99 -12.21 23.64
CA ASP A 83 -7.49 -13.49 24.17
C ASP A 83 -6.45 -14.18 25.06
N ILE A 84 -5.18 -14.21 24.64
CA ILE A 84 -4.09 -14.77 25.47
C ILE A 84 -3.86 -13.90 26.72
N GLN A 85 -4.01 -12.58 26.63
CA GLN A 85 -3.92 -11.68 27.79
C GLN A 85 -5.02 -11.94 28.82
N GLN A 86 -6.26 -12.19 28.37
CA GLN A 86 -7.35 -12.58 29.28
C GLN A 86 -7.10 -13.94 29.94
N GLN A 87 -6.50 -14.89 29.21
CA GLN A 87 -6.11 -16.19 29.76
C GLN A 87 -4.99 -16.05 30.81
N VAL A 88 -3.98 -15.21 30.54
CA VAL A 88 -2.91 -14.90 31.52
C VAL A 88 -3.47 -14.26 32.78
N LEU A 89 -4.44 -13.34 32.67
CA LEU A 89 -5.07 -12.68 33.81
C LEU A 89 -5.93 -13.64 34.65
N SER A 90 -6.54 -14.65 34.03
CA SER A 90 -7.44 -15.60 34.70
C SER A 90 -6.70 -16.81 35.30
N ALA A 91 -5.68 -17.34 34.60
CA ALA A 91 -4.92 -18.51 35.02
C ALA A 91 -3.43 -18.38 34.61
N PRO A 92 -2.64 -17.55 35.31
CA PRO A 92 -1.26 -17.26 34.91
C PRO A 92 -0.39 -18.52 34.96
N THR A 93 0.22 -18.85 33.80
CA THR A 93 1.12 -20.00 33.63
C THR A 93 2.33 -19.55 32.80
N THR A 94 3.53 -20.06 33.10
CA THR A 94 4.78 -19.70 32.40
C THR A 94 4.67 -19.85 30.87
N ASN A 95 4.02 -20.93 30.40
CA ASN A 95 3.81 -21.17 28.97
C ASN A 95 2.94 -20.08 28.30
N LEU A 96 1.92 -19.59 28.99
CA LEU A 96 1.03 -18.54 28.46
C LEU A 96 1.78 -17.19 28.33
N PHE A 97 2.70 -16.88 29.25
CA PHE A 97 3.55 -15.69 29.13
C PHE A 97 4.53 -15.78 27.95
N GLU A 98 5.08 -16.96 27.68
CA GLU A 98 5.94 -17.18 26.52
C GLU A 98 5.16 -17.03 25.21
N GLU A 99 3.94 -17.57 25.16
CA GLU A 99 3.04 -17.46 24.02
C GLU A 99 2.57 -16.02 23.80
N GLU A 100 2.17 -15.30 24.85
CA GLU A 100 1.84 -13.87 24.79
C GLU A 100 3.00 -13.07 24.21
N ARG A 101 4.22 -13.30 24.71
CA ARG A 101 5.42 -12.61 24.23
C ARG A 101 5.64 -12.89 22.73
N LYS A 102 5.47 -14.14 22.29
CA LYS A 102 5.62 -14.52 20.88
C LYS A 102 4.60 -13.81 20.00
N LEU A 103 3.32 -13.89 20.36
CA LEU A 103 2.22 -13.24 19.62
C LEU A 103 2.37 -11.72 19.60
N GLY A 104 2.81 -11.12 20.70
CA GLY A 104 3.09 -9.68 20.79
C GLY A 104 4.23 -9.24 19.85
N LEU A 105 5.27 -10.06 19.70
CA LEU A 105 6.35 -9.79 18.73
C LEU A 105 5.85 -9.89 17.28
N GLU A 106 5.06 -10.91 16.95
CA GLU A 106 4.45 -11.06 15.63
C GLU A 106 3.53 -9.88 15.29
N LEU A 107 2.68 -9.46 16.24
CA LEU A 107 1.81 -8.31 16.09
C LEU A 107 2.61 -7.03 15.86
N LYS A 108 3.71 -6.82 16.61
CA LYS A 108 4.58 -5.66 16.44
C LYS A 108 5.19 -5.59 15.04
N ILE A 109 5.70 -6.71 14.53
CA ILE A 109 6.25 -6.81 13.17
C ILE A 109 5.16 -6.48 12.15
N LEU A 110 3.98 -7.08 12.29
CA LEU A 110 2.85 -6.85 11.39
C LEU A 110 2.39 -5.38 11.39
N MET A 111 2.32 -4.76 12.58
CA MET A 111 2.02 -3.34 12.73
C MET A 111 3.08 -2.46 12.06
N ASP A 112 4.36 -2.80 12.13
CA ASP A 112 5.42 -2.02 11.47
C ASP A 112 5.35 -2.15 9.94
N VAL A 113 5.02 -3.33 9.42
CA VAL A 113 4.70 -3.51 8.00
C VAL A 113 3.50 -2.65 7.59
N ALA A 114 2.41 -2.67 8.38
CA ALA A 114 1.25 -1.83 8.14
C ALA A 114 1.59 -0.33 8.17
N LYS A 115 2.35 0.13 9.16
CA LYS A 115 2.79 1.53 9.26
C LYS A 115 3.58 1.95 8.04
N THR A 116 4.54 1.14 7.57
CA THR A 116 5.35 1.49 6.40
C THR A 116 4.50 1.57 5.13
N PHE A 117 3.58 0.61 4.95
CA PHE A 117 2.61 0.61 3.86
C PHE A 117 1.73 1.88 3.87
N TYR A 118 1.06 2.18 4.98
CA TYR A 118 0.18 3.34 5.09
C TYR A 118 0.95 4.66 5.03
N LYS A 119 2.19 4.72 5.50
CA LYS A 119 3.06 5.90 5.36
C LYS A 119 3.37 6.19 3.90
N GLN A 120 3.68 5.17 3.10
CA GLN A 120 3.89 5.33 1.66
C GLN A 120 2.59 5.75 0.96
N LYS A 121 1.49 5.06 1.23
CA LYS A 121 0.15 5.38 0.69
C LYS A 121 -0.31 6.81 1.05
N SER A 122 -0.07 7.24 2.29
CA SER A 122 -0.39 8.58 2.77
C SER A 122 0.50 9.64 2.11
N ARG A 123 1.81 9.41 1.96
CA ARG A 123 2.70 10.31 1.21
C ARG A 123 2.25 10.47 -0.23
N GLU A 124 1.83 9.39 -0.88
CA GLU A 124 1.25 9.51 -2.22
C GLU A 124 -0.04 10.31 -2.22
N ASN A 125 -0.92 10.09 -1.25
CA ASN A 125 -2.15 10.86 -1.12
C ASN A 125 -1.86 12.34 -0.84
N TRP A 126 -0.89 12.62 0.02
CA TRP A 126 -0.40 13.95 0.33
C TRP A 126 0.14 14.68 -0.91
N LEU A 127 1.00 14.02 -1.69
CA LEU A 127 1.48 14.59 -2.96
C LEU A 127 0.33 14.85 -3.93
N LYS A 128 -0.75 14.05 -3.88
CA LYS A 128 -1.96 14.24 -4.71
C LYS A 128 -2.84 15.39 -4.23
N THR A 129 -3.07 15.53 -2.92
CA THR A 129 -3.94 16.58 -2.35
C THR A 129 -3.22 17.90 -2.11
N GLY A 130 -1.92 17.85 -1.86
CA GLY A 130 -1.06 19.02 -1.70
C GLY A 130 -0.92 19.82 -2.98
N ASP A 131 -0.84 19.15 -4.13
CA ASP A 131 -0.72 19.78 -5.45
C ASP A 131 -2.03 20.45 -5.93
N MET A 132 -3.17 20.17 -5.27
CA MET A 132 -4.46 20.82 -5.58
C MET A 132 -4.60 22.25 -5.03
N ASN A 133 -3.49 23.00 -4.83
CA ASN A 133 -3.51 24.35 -4.25
C ASN A 133 -4.40 24.48 -3.00
N SER A 134 -4.41 23.44 -2.15
CA SER A 134 -5.30 23.44 -0.99
C SER A 134 -4.82 24.45 0.06
N ALA A 135 -5.75 25.06 0.81
CA ALA A 135 -5.41 25.95 1.91
C ALA A 135 -4.54 25.27 2.99
N PHE A 136 -4.54 23.95 3.04
CA PHE A 136 -3.63 23.17 3.89
C PHE A 136 -2.20 23.13 3.32
N PHE A 137 -2.01 22.99 2.00
CA PHE A 137 -0.70 23.05 1.34
C PHE A 137 -0.01 24.40 1.59
N HIS A 138 -0.71 25.51 1.36
CA HIS A 138 -0.16 26.84 1.62
C HIS A 138 0.18 27.06 3.10
N ARG A 139 -0.62 26.50 4.04
CA ARG A 139 -0.30 26.52 5.47
C ARG A 139 0.95 25.70 5.79
N ALA A 140 1.07 24.49 5.25
CA ALA A 140 2.23 23.63 5.48
C ALA A 140 3.54 24.23 4.92
N VAL A 141 3.49 24.82 3.72
CA VAL A 141 4.64 25.53 3.11
C VAL A 141 5.07 26.72 3.97
N ARG A 142 4.12 27.54 4.43
CA ARG A 142 4.41 28.68 5.33
C ARG A 142 5.03 28.24 6.66
N VAL A 143 4.59 27.12 7.24
CA VAL A 143 5.18 26.56 8.47
C VAL A 143 6.63 26.10 8.21
N LYS A 144 6.91 25.52 7.04
CA LYS A 144 8.25 25.04 6.68
C LYS A 144 9.21 26.19 6.38
N GLN A 145 8.73 27.28 5.76
CA GLN A 145 9.51 28.51 5.54
C GLN A 145 9.85 29.24 6.85
N LYS A 146 9.01 29.17 7.88
CA LYS A 146 9.31 29.75 9.21
C LYS A 146 10.35 28.98 10.03
N ARG A 147 10.65 27.73 9.64
CA ARG A 147 11.60 26.85 10.33
C ARG A 147 13.01 26.90 9.72
N ASN A 148 13.17 27.52 8.56
CA ASN A 148 14.44 27.78 7.90
C ASN A 148 14.80 29.26 8.04
#